data_AF-A0AAW0J5N3-F1
#
_entry.id   AF-A0AAW0J5N3-F1
#
_cell.length_a   1.000
_cell.length_b   1.000
_cell.length_c   1.000
_cell.angle_alpha   90.00
_cell.angle_beta   90.00
_cell.angle_gamma   90.00
#
_symmetry.space_group_name_H-M   'P 1'
#
loop_
_entity.id
_entity.type
_entity.pdbx_description
1 polymer ?
#
loop_
_entity_poly.entity_id
_entity_poly.type
_entity_poly.pdbx_seq_one_letter_code
_entity_poly.pdbx_strand_id
1 'polypeptide(L)'
;MVQETRFSLLSETVSAVQQRLDDHASTMEMISRRLEALDNNFKGLQVVFEERLPARRQHEDSVPQPGNNQETEVAYTFDAGPNAVMIARDRKAASLLLQRLLFHFPPNADTDLNSYIIGDKSILQDAGIKGKEDVDALPPPSEIKDNIPSHKFRGDVSYFICTRPGRGPVLLSDKSQALLNPETGLPK
;
A
#
# COMPACT_ATOMS: atom_id res chain seq x y z
N MET A 1 -69.09 -7.10 -14.38
CA MET A 1 -68.42 -5.80 -14.15
C MET A 1 -67.41 -5.80 -13.00
N VAL A 2 -67.64 -6.41 -11.82
CA VAL A 2 -66.64 -6.40 -10.70
C VAL A 2 -65.53 -7.46 -10.87
N GLN A 3 -65.80 -8.59 -11.54
CA GLN A 3 -64.80 -9.64 -11.76
C GLN A 3 -63.77 -9.29 -12.85
N GLU A 4 -64.18 -8.58 -13.90
CA GLU A 4 -63.28 -8.16 -14.99
C GLU A 4 -62.19 -7.20 -14.50
N THR A 5 -62.54 -6.27 -13.60
CA THR A 5 -61.59 -5.29 -13.03
C THR A 5 -60.53 -5.95 -12.15
N ARG A 6 -60.87 -7.06 -11.47
CA ARG A 6 -59.88 -7.80 -10.65
C ARG A 6 -58.95 -8.63 -11.52
N PHE A 7 -59.45 -9.19 -12.63
CA PHE A 7 -58.64 -9.95 -13.58
C PHE A 7 -57.66 -9.06 -14.34
N SER A 8 -58.08 -7.85 -14.74
CA SER A 8 -57.19 -6.88 -15.41
C SER A 8 -56.03 -6.42 -14.51
N LEU A 9 -56.31 -6.07 -13.25
CA LEU A 9 -55.29 -5.65 -12.28
C LEU A 9 -54.27 -6.77 -11.97
N LEU A 10 -54.73 -8.02 -11.91
CA LEU A 10 -53.83 -9.18 -11.75
C LEU A 10 -52.96 -9.38 -12.99
N SER A 11 -53.51 -9.24 -14.20
CA SER A 11 -52.76 -9.34 -15.47
C SER A 11 -51.67 -8.26 -15.59
N GLU A 12 -51.98 -7.02 -15.19
CA GLU A 12 -51.01 -5.91 -15.18
C GLU A 12 -49.89 -6.16 -14.18
N THR A 13 -50.22 -6.68 -13.00
CA THR A 13 -49.22 -7.00 -11.96
C THR A 13 -48.29 -8.12 -12.42
N VAL A 14 -48.83 -9.18 -13.04
CA VAL A 14 -48.03 -10.29 -13.59
C VAL A 14 -47.13 -9.81 -14.72
N SER A 15 -47.63 -8.95 -15.61
CA SER A 15 -46.85 -8.39 -16.71
C SER A 15 -45.69 -7.51 -16.20
N ALA A 16 -45.94 -6.70 -15.17
CA ALA A 16 -44.91 -5.87 -14.55
C ALA A 16 -43.83 -6.70 -13.84
N VAL A 17 -44.19 -7.83 -13.23
CA VAL A 17 -43.22 -8.75 -12.63
C VAL A 17 -42.40 -9.45 -13.71
N GLN A 18 -43.02 -9.88 -14.80
CA GLN A 18 -42.31 -10.50 -15.92
C GLN A 18 -41.30 -9.54 -16.55
N GLN A 19 -41.69 -8.30 -16.78
CA GLN A 19 -40.79 -7.28 -17.32
C GLN A 19 -39.58 -7.03 -16.41
N ARG A 20 -39.79 -6.99 -15.08
CA ARG A 20 -38.67 -6.86 -14.12
C ARG A 20 -37.73 -8.07 -14.17
N LEU A 21 -38.26 -9.28 -14.33
CA LEU A 21 -37.44 -10.48 -14.46
C LEU A 21 -36.61 -10.46 -15.75
N ASP A 22 -37.18 -9.99 -16.85
CA ASP A 22 -36.49 -9.86 -18.14
C ASP A 22 -35.38 -8.77 -18.06
N ASP A 23 -35.66 -7.64 -17.40
CA ASP A 23 -34.68 -6.58 -17.15
C ASP A 23 -33.51 -7.08 -16.28
N HIS A 24 -33.81 -7.87 -15.24
CA HIS A 24 -32.79 -8.51 -14.40
C HIS A 24 -31.96 -9.51 -15.20
N ALA A 25 -32.58 -10.32 -16.08
CA ALA A 25 -31.88 -11.27 -16.93
C ALA A 25 -30.90 -10.55 -17.87
N SER A 26 -31.33 -9.46 -18.51
CA SER A 26 -30.47 -8.63 -19.36
C SER A 26 -29.31 -8.01 -18.59
N THR A 27 -29.58 -7.52 -17.37
CA THR A 27 -28.55 -6.95 -16.49
C THR A 27 -27.52 -8.01 -16.09
N MET A 28 -27.96 -9.22 -15.74
CA MET A 28 -27.05 -10.32 -15.40
C MET A 28 -26.20 -10.75 -16.60
N GLU A 29 -26.76 -10.75 -17.82
CA GLU A 29 -25.98 -11.05 -19.02
C GLU A 29 -24.88 -10.00 -19.27
N MET A 30 -25.18 -8.72 -19.06
CA MET A 30 -24.19 -7.65 -19.14
C MET A 30 -23.08 -7.80 -18.10
N ILE A 31 -23.42 -8.22 -16.88
CA ILE A 31 -22.45 -8.50 -15.81
C ILE A 31 -21.58 -9.70 -16.19
N SER A 32 -22.15 -10.79 -16.72
CA SER A 32 -21.39 -11.96 -17.17
C SER A 32 -20.37 -11.60 -18.25
N ARG A 33 -20.77 -10.81 -19.26
CA ARG A 33 -19.84 -10.34 -20.31
C ARG A 33 -18.71 -9.47 -19.74
N ARG A 34 -18.98 -8.67 -18.71
CA ARG A 34 -17.94 -7.89 -18.00
C ARG A 34 -16.99 -8.79 -17.21
N LEU A 35 -17.49 -9.84 -16.56
CA LEU A 35 -16.67 -10.80 -15.84
C LEU A 35 -15.77 -11.60 -16.79
N GLU A 36 -16.28 -12.02 -17.95
CA GLU A 36 -15.48 -12.66 -18.99
C GLU A 36 -14.37 -11.75 -19.54
N ALA A 37 -14.68 -10.46 -19.76
CA ALA A 37 -13.67 -9.48 -20.17
C ALA A 37 -12.58 -9.29 -19.11
N LEU A 38 -12.94 -9.30 -17.82
CA LEU A 38 -11.98 -9.23 -16.72
C LEU A 38 -11.11 -10.50 -16.64
N ASP A 39 -11.68 -11.68 -16.81
CA ASP A 39 -10.94 -12.94 -16.83
C ASP A 39 -9.91 -13.00 -17.98
N ASN A 40 -10.32 -12.55 -19.17
CA ASN A 40 -9.42 -12.44 -20.33
C ASN A 40 -8.29 -11.43 -20.10
N ASN A 41 -8.59 -10.28 -19.48
CA ASN A 41 -7.57 -9.31 -19.10
C ASN A 41 -6.60 -9.89 -18.06
N PHE A 42 -7.10 -10.67 -17.11
CA PHE A 42 -6.26 -11.30 -16.08
C PHE A 42 -5.35 -12.37 -16.67
N LYS A 43 -5.86 -13.20 -17.59
CA LYS A 43 -5.06 -14.16 -18.38
C LYS A 43 -3.99 -13.45 -19.21
N GLY A 44 -4.32 -12.33 -19.85
CA GLY A 44 -3.36 -11.51 -20.58
C GLY A 44 -2.25 -10.97 -19.69
N LEU A 45 -2.58 -10.47 -18.49
CA LEU A 45 -1.58 -10.05 -17.51
C LEU A 45 -0.72 -11.21 -17.02
N GLN A 46 -1.30 -12.40 -16.80
CA GLN A 46 -0.54 -13.58 -16.37
C GLN A 46 0.52 -13.97 -17.41
N VAL A 47 0.19 -13.94 -18.70
CA VAL A 47 1.16 -14.21 -19.77
C VAL A 47 2.30 -13.18 -19.77
N VAL A 48 1.99 -11.89 -19.58
CA VAL A 48 3.00 -10.82 -19.49
C VAL A 48 3.90 -10.98 -18.26
N PHE A 49 3.38 -11.47 -17.15
CA PHE A 49 4.17 -11.76 -15.95
C PHE A 49 5.02 -13.02 -16.11
N GLU A 50 4.51 -14.07 -16.76
CA GLU A 50 5.27 -15.30 -17.04
C GLU A 50 6.38 -15.08 -18.07
N GLU A 51 6.18 -14.27 -19.11
CA GLU A 51 7.25 -13.90 -20.07
C GLU A 51 8.35 -13.04 -19.47
N ARG A 52 8.09 -12.35 -18.36
CA ARG A 52 9.06 -11.48 -17.67
C ARG A 52 9.85 -12.18 -16.56
N LEU A 53 9.56 -13.45 -16.28
CA LEU A 53 10.32 -14.25 -15.33
C LEU A 53 11.24 -15.20 -16.09
N PRO A 54 12.57 -15.17 -15.86
CA PRO A 54 13.45 -16.14 -16.49
C PRO A 54 13.10 -17.55 -16.02
N ALA A 55 12.95 -18.48 -16.97
CA ALA A 55 12.68 -19.88 -16.69
C ALA A 55 13.67 -20.41 -15.63
N ARG A 56 13.12 -20.96 -14.54
CA ARG A 56 13.88 -21.61 -13.47
C ARG A 56 14.63 -22.79 -14.07
N ARG A 57 15.91 -22.61 -14.41
CA ARG A 57 16.79 -23.71 -14.76
C ARG A 57 16.88 -24.63 -13.54
N GLN A 58 16.52 -25.89 -13.72
CA GLN A 58 16.99 -26.96 -12.85
C GLN A 58 18.51 -27.00 -13.03
N HIS A 59 19.26 -26.48 -12.05
CA HIS A 59 20.70 -26.55 -12.06
C HIS A 59 21.11 -27.87 -11.40
N GLU A 60 21.48 -28.82 -12.25
CA GLU A 60 22.45 -29.86 -11.90
C GLU A 60 23.78 -29.20 -11.48
N ASP A 61 24.47 -29.89 -10.56
CA ASP A 61 25.73 -29.51 -9.93
C ASP A 61 26.72 -28.85 -10.89
N SER A 62 26.96 -27.54 -10.73
CA SER A 62 28.13 -26.89 -11.31
C SER A 62 28.49 -25.62 -10.52
N VAL A 63 29.78 -25.59 -10.16
CA VAL A 63 30.58 -24.57 -9.46
C VAL A 63 30.04 -23.13 -9.57
N PRO A 64 29.94 -22.37 -8.46
CA PRO A 64 29.39 -21.02 -8.52
C PRO A 64 30.38 -20.07 -9.19
N GLN A 65 29.93 -19.44 -10.28
CA GLN A 65 30.57 -18.22 -10.80
C GLN A 65 30.20 -17.02 -9.92
N PRO A 66 31.10 -16.04 -9.72
CA PRO A 66 30.82 -14.83 -8.97
C PRO A 66 29.99 -13.87 -9.83
N GLY A 67 28.70 -14.19 -10.00
CA GLY A 67 27.71 -13.27 -10.55
C GLY A 67 27.21 -12.34 -9.46
N ASN A 68 27.07 -11.05 -9.75
CA ASN A 68 26.58 -10.00 -8.86
C ASN A 68 25.42 -10.49 -7.96
N ASN A 69 25.70 -10.69 -6.67
CA ASN A 69 24.71 -10.90 -5.63
C ASN A 69 23.84 -9.64 -5.56
N GLN A 70 22.72 -9.60 -6.29
CA GLN A 70 21.72 -8.57 -6.08
C GLN A 70 20.95 -8.91 -4.81
N GLU A 71 21.57 -8.52 -3.71
CA GLU A 71 21.14 -8.81 -2.36
C GLU A 71 19.90 -7.97 -2.01
N THR A 72 18.81 -8.60 -1.57
CA THR A 72 17.57 -7.90 -1.16
C THR A 72 17.83 -6.94 0.00
N GLU A 73 17.76 -5.63 -0.25
CA GLU A 73 18.05 -4.60 0.76
C GLU A 73 16.84 -4.20 1.61
N VAL A 74 15.63 -4.33 1.07
CA VAL A 74 14.38 -3.88 1.69
C VAL A 74 13.26 -4.89 1.46
N ALA A 75 12.49 -5.20 2.50
CA ALA A 75 11.22 -5.92 2.42
C ALA A 75 10.06 -4.99 2.82
N TYR A 76 8.85 -5.30 2.36
CA TYR A 76 7.64 -4.59 2.77
C TYR A 76 6.55 -5.57 3.18
N THR A 77 5.65 -5.12 4.06
CA THR A 77 4.44 -5.84 4.44
C THR A 77 3.31 -4.86 4.71
N PHE A 78 2.08 -5.33 4.59
CA PHE A 78 0.84 -4.62 4.92
C PHE A 78 0.04 -5.47 5.89
N ASP A 79 -0.59 -4.83 6.86
CA ASP A 79 -1.58 -5.46 7.74
C ASP A 79 -2.99 -5.16 7.21
N ALA A 80 -4.02 -5.17 8.05
CA ALA A 80 -5.40 -4.80 7.72
C ALA A 80 -5.58 -3.27 7.50
N GLY A 81 -4.75 -2.65 6.66
CA GLY A 81 -4.82 -1.24 6.31
C GLY A 81 -3.76 -0.81 5.28
N PRO A 82 -3.84 0.43 4.78
CA PRO A 82 -2.96 0.93 3.72
C PRO A 82 -1.54 1.30 4.19
N ASN A 83 -1.26 1.26 5.49
CA ASN A 83 0.05 1.61 6.02
C ASN A 83 1.08 0.53 5.63
N ALA A 84 2.09 0.93 4.86
CA ALA A 84 3.21 0.08 4.50
C ALA A 84 4.24 0.01 5.65
N VAL A 85 4.61 -1.18 6.06
CA VAL A 85 5.75 -1.42 6.95
C VAL A 85 6.92 -1.87 6.10
N MET A 86 8.01 -1.12 6.12
CA MET A 86 9.23 -1.43 5.38
C MET A 86 10.36 -1.82 6.33
N ILE A 87 11.06 -2.90 6.02
CA ILE A 87 12.17 -3.45 6.78
C ILE A 87 13.41 -3.35 5.91
N ALA A 88 14.28 -2.40 6.21
CA ALA A 88 15.60 -2.30 5.60
C ALA A 88 16.59 -3.22 6.33
N ARG A 89 17.48 -3.87 5.56
CA ARG A 89 18.47 -4.81 6.07
C ARG A 89 19.40 -4.21 7.12
N ASP A 90 19.86 -2.98 6.86
CA ASP A 90 20.77 -2.26 7.73
C ASP A 90 20.50 -0.75 7.67
N ARG A 91 21.27 0.00 8.47
CA ARG A 91 21.12 1.46 8.59
C ARG A 91 21.41 2.21 7.29
N LYS A 92 22.32 1.70 6.45
CA LYS A 92 22.68 2.32 5.18
C LYS A 92 21.56 2.09 4.15
N ALA A 93 21.03 0.87 4.06
CA ALA A 93 19.86 0.57 3.26
C ALA A 93 18.66 1.41 3.70
N ALA A 94 18.48 1.62 5.02
CA ALA A 94 17.40 2.43 5.57
C ALA A 94 17.52 3.92 5.19
N SER A 95 18.71 4.53 5.25
CA SER A 95 18.89 5.94 4.87
C SER A 95 18.68 6.16 3.37
N LEU A 96 19.16 5.23 2.54
CA LEU A 96 18.95 5.22 1.10
C LEU A 96 17.47 4.98 0.73
N LEU A 97 16.76 4.12 1.46
CA LEU A 97 15.32 3.92 1.31
C LEU A 97 14.57 5.21 1.66
N LEU A 98 14.93 5.86 2.76
CA LEU A 98 14.30 7.10 3.19
C LEU A 98 14.45 8.22 2.16
N GLN A 99 15.63 8.38 1.54
CA GLN A 99 15.81 9.33 0.43
C GLN A 99 14.85 9.04 -0.74
N ARG A 100 14.72 7.77 -1.15
CA ARG A 100 13.80 7.38 -2.23
C ARG A 100 12.34 7.68 -1.87
N LEU A 101 11.93 7.35 -0.65
CA LEU A 101 10.58 7.61 -0.18
C LEU A 101 10.29 9.11 -0.10
N LEU A 102 11.23 9.91 0.38
CA LEU A 102 11.08 11.38 0.46
C LEU A 102 11.09 12.05 -0.91
N PHE A 103 11.82 11.49 -1.88
CA PHE A 103 11.76 11.94 -3.26
C PHE A 103 10.37 11.70 -3.88
N HIS A 104 9.81 10.50 -3.71
CA HIS A 104 8.51 10.13 -4.28
C HIS A 104 7.33 10.72 -3.50
N PHE A 105 7.41 10.77 -2.18
CA PHE A 105 6.36 11.21 -1.27
C PHE A 105 6.85 12.39 -0.41
N PRO A 106 7.13 13.55 -1.03
CA PRO A 106 7.53 14.72 -0.25
C PRO A 106 6.34 15.21 0.61
N PRO A 107 6.61 15.81 1.78
CA PRO A 107 5.57 16.38 2.62
C PRO A 107 4.85 17.56 1.94
N ASN A 108 3.65 17.95 2.42
CA ASN A 108 3.01 19.19 1.97
C ASN A 108 3.87 20.42 2.30
N ALA A 109 3.70 21.52 1.55
CA ALA A 109 4.57 22.71 1.64
C ALA A 109 4.61 23.36 3.04
N ASP A 110 3.56 23.20 3.82
CA ASP A 110 3.38 23.71 5.19
C ASP A 110 3.76 22.69 6.29
N THR A 111 3.95 21.42 5.94
CA THR A 111 4.30 20.38 6.90
C THR A 111 5.75 20.49 7.34
N ASP A 112 5.96 20.54 8.66
CA ASP A 112 7.27 20.52 9.29
C ASP A 112 7.89 19.12 9.24
N LEU A 113 9.18 19.04 8.88
CA LEU A 113 9.89 17.77 8.70
C LEU A 113 10.01 16.98 10.01
N ASN A 114 10.07 17.66 11.17
CA ASN A 114 10.12 17.01 12.48
C ASN A 114 8.82 16.32 12.87
N SER A 115 7.69 16.74 12.31
CA SER A 115 6.39 16.07 12.41
C SER A 115 6.19 15.00 11.34
N TYR A 116 6.83 15.17 10.18
CA TYR A 116 6.75 14.23 9.07
C TYR A 116 7.60 12.96 9.29
N ILE A 117 8.71 13.08 10.04
CA ILE A 117 9.58 11.96 10.39
C ILE A 117 9.64 11.84 11.91
N ILE A 118 9.08 10.75 12.45
CA ILE A 118 9.02 10.48 13.88
C ILE A 118 9.79 9.21 14.26
N GLY A 119 10.15 9.09 15.55
CA GLY A 119 10.99 8.00 16.05
C GLY A 119 12.48 8.36 15.98
N ASP A 120 13.31 7.49 15.39
CA ASP A 120 14.73 7.74 15.23
C ASP A 120 15.01 8.77 14.14
N LYS A 121 15.11 10.04 14.53
CA LYS A 121 15.41 11.16 13.63
C LYS A 121 16.86 11.22 13.16
N SER A 122 17.79 10.49 13.80
CA SER A 122 19.21 10.52 13.41
C SER A 122 19.44 9.96 12.01
N ILE A 123 18.51 9.14 11.50
CA ILE A 123 18.54 8.61 10.13
C ILE A 123 18.48 9.70 9.05
N LEU A 124 17.93 10.89 9.36
CA LEU A 124 17.93 12.02 8.43
C LEU A 124 19.34 12.53 8.17
N GLN A 125 20.19 12.54 9.20
CA GLN A 125 21.60 12.93 9.06
C GLN A 125 22.36 11.93 8.19
N ASP A 126 22.09 10.63 8.38
CA ASP A 126 22.67 9.56 7.54
C ASP A 126 22.20 9.66 6.08
N ALA A 127 21.00 10.19 5.87
CA ALA A 127 20.44 10.49 4.56
C ALA A 127 20.90 11.84 3.99
N GLY A 128 21.73 12.61 4.70
CA GLY A 128 22.17 13.93 4.26
C GLY A 128 21.05 14.99 4.21
N ILE A 129 19.96 14.78 4.93
CA ILE A 129 18.78 15.65 4.95
C ILE A 129 18.79 16.44 6.26
N LYS A 130 18.92 17.76 6.17
CA LYS A 130 18.87 18.70 7.30
C LYS A 130 17.55 19.44 7.36
N GLY A 131 16.96 19.71 6.20
CA GLY A 131 15.73 20.46 6.07
C GLY A 131 14.86 20.00 4.91
N LYS A 132 13.78 20.73 4.70
CA LYS A 132 12.80 20.45 3.65
C LYS A 132 13.36 20.76 2.26
N GLU A 133 14.18 21.80 2.18
CA GLU A 133 14.93 22.21 1.01
C GLU A 133 15.76 21.06 0.44
N ASP A 134 16.36 20.24 1.31
CA ASP A 134 17.13 19.07 0.90
C ASP A 134 16.22 18.00 0.29
N VAL A 135 15.02 17.80 0.85
CA VAL A 135 14.02 16.86 0.32
C VAL A 135 13.56 17.27 -1.09
N ASP A 136 13.28 18.55 -1.29
CA ASP A 136 12.86 19.07 -2.59
C ASP A 136 13.99 18.97 -3.63
N ALA A 137 15.25 19.10 -3.19
CA ALA A 137 16.46 18.99 -4.01
C ALA A 137 16.98 17.55 -4.23
N LEU A 138 16.34 16.53 -3.64
CA LEU A 138 16.77 15.14 -3.82
C LEU A 138 16.81 14.76 -5.30
N PRO A 139 17.91 14.13 -5.77
CA PRO A 139 17.99 13.64 -7.14
C PRO A 139 17.04 12.46 -7.34
N PRO A 140 16.59 12.21 -8.59
CA PRO A 140 15.87 10.99 -8.93
C PRO A 140 16.68 9.74 -8.52
N PRO A 141 16.04 8.74 -7.89
CA PRO A 141 16.67 7.45 -7.62
C PRO A 141 17.24 6.81 -8.88
N SER A 142 18.38 6.11 -8.75
CA SER A 142 19.11 5.50 -9.88
C SER A 142 18.32 4.45 -10.66
N GLU A 143 17.24 3.91 -10.08
CA GLU A 143 16.34 2.96 -10.74
C GLU A 143 15.43 3.64 -11.78
N ILE A 144 15.27 4.96 -11.72
CA ILE A 144 14.48 5.73 -12.68
C ILE A 144 15.31 5.93 -13.94
N LYS A 145 14.90 5.30 -15.05
CA LYS A 145 15.50 5.51 -16.37
C LYS A 145 15.16 6.92 -16.88
N ASP A 146 16.13 7.59 -17.51
CA ASP A 146 16.15 9.01 -17.90
C ASP A 146 14.95 9.54 -18.74
N ASN A 147 13.97 8.71 -19.11
CA ASN A 147 12.89 9.05 -20.04
C ASN A 147 11.47 8.96 -19.45
N ILE A 148 11.30 8.69 -18.15
CA ILE A 148 9.96 8.67 -17.52
C ILE A 148 9.87 9.84 -16.54
N PRO A 149 8.88 10.75 -16.68
CA PRO A 149 8.61 11.76 -15.67
C PRO A 149 8.44 11.10 -14.32
N SER A 150 9.34 11.39 -13.38
CA SER A 150 9.25 10.90 -12.02
C SER A 150 8.11 11.65 -11.32
N HIS A 151 6.94 11.02 -11.29
CA HIS A 151 5.81 11.58 -10.55
C HIS A 151 6.12 11.58 -9.05
N LYS A 152 6.06 12.78 -8.47
CA LYS A 152 6.06 12.98 -7.03
C LYS A 152 4.60 13.04 -6.55
N PHE A 153 4.30 12.31 -5.50
CA PHE A 153 3.00 12.16 -4.86
C PHE A 153 2.99 12.96 -3.55
N ARG A 154 3.06 14.29 -3.69
CA ARG A 154 3.20 15.18 -2.54
C ARG A 154 1.98 15.05 -1.62
N GLY A 155 2.22 14.77 -0.34
CA GLY A 155 1.18 14.68 0.68
C GLY A 155 0.39 13.37 0.70
N ASP A 156 0.66 12.43 -0.21
CA ASP A 156 -0.03 11.12 -0.24
C ASP A 156 0.36 10.24 0.97
N VAL A 157 1.54 10.47 1.54
CA VAL A 157 1.97 9.89 2.81
C VAL A 157 1.82 10.95 3.90
N SER A 158 1.20 10.60 5.03
CA SER A 158 0.99 11.54 6.14
C SER A 158 2.26 11.78 6.96
N TYR A 159 3.02 10.73 7.25
CA TYR A 159 4.31 10.77 7.97
C TYR A 159 4.99 9.40 7.91
N PHE A 160 6.27 9.34 8.29
CA PHE A 160 7.04 8.10 8.46
C PHE A 160 7.42 7.89 9.92
N ILE A 161 7.37 6.63 10.37
CA ILE A 161 7.91 6.20 11.66
C ILE A 161 9.19 5.41 11.43
N CYS A 162 10.33 5.95 11.85
CA CYS A 162 11.60 5.24 11.80
C CYS A 162 11.88 4.59 13.17
N THR A 163 11.99 3.26 13.20
CA THR A 163 12.21 2.51 14.45
C THR A 163 13.14 1.31 14.25
N ARG A 164 13.48 0.63 15.34
CA ARG A 164 14.33 -0.57 15.38
C ARG A 164 13.63 -1.69 16.15
N PRO A 165 14.06 -2.96 15.96
CA PRO A 165 13.62 -4.06 16.81
C PRO A 165 13.75 -3.71 18.31
N GLY A 166 12.64 -3.85 19.04
CA GLY A 166 12.55 -3.50 20.46
C GLY A 166 12.88 -4.67 21.39
N ARG A 167 13.01 -4.37 22.69
CA ARG A 167 13.32 -5.35 23.75
C ARG A 167 12.10 -6.06 24.35
N GLY A 168 10.89 -5.67 23.96
CA GLY A 168 9.64 -6.15 24.54
C GLY A 168 9.15 -5.33 25.75
N PRO A 169 8.09 -5.80 26.43
CA PRO A 169 7.47 -5.11 27.56
C PRO A 169 8.40 -4.98 28.78
N VAL A 170 8.27 -3.88 29.53
CA VAL A 170 9.02 -3.63 30.77
C VAL A 170 8.10 -3.07 31.85
N LEU A 171 8.36 -3.43 33.11
CA LEU A 171 7.68 -2.84 34.25
C LEU A 171 8.31 -1.47 34.59
N LEU A 172 7.48 -0.43 34.65
CA LEU A 172 7.90 0.89 35.08
C LEU A 172 7.68 1.01 36.60
N SER A 173 8.78 1.09 37.37
CA SER A 173 8.69 1.23 38.84
C SER A 173 8.35 2.65 39.28
N ASP A 174 8.53 3.64 38.41
CA ASP A 174 8.19 5.03 38.71
C ASP A 174 6.68 5.26 38.64
N LYS A 175 6.07 5.51 39.81
CA LYS A 175 4.64 5.79 39.94
C LYS A 175 4.21 7.09 39.26
N SER A 176 5.14 8.00 38.95
CA SER A 176 4.84 9.21 38.19
C SER A 176 4.32 8.86 36.78
N GLN A 177 4.81 7.75 36.21
CA GLN A 177 4.43 7.25 34.90
C GLN A 177 3.13 6.43 34.88
N ALA A 178 2.54 6.16 36.06
CA ALA A 178 1.21 5.53 36.11
C ALA A 178 0.18 6.44 35.42
N LEU A 179 -0.70 5.85 34.63
CA LEU A 179 -1.74 6.59 33.90
C LEU A 179 -3.01 6.83 34.73
N LEU A 180 -3.14 6.14 35.87
CA LEU A 180 -4.25 6.30 36.80
C LEU A 180 -3.80 7.05 38.06
N ASN A 181 -4.67 7.90 38.57
CA ASN A 181 -4.52 8.55 39.85
C ASN A 181 -4.58 7.48 40.96
N PRO A 182 -3.60 7.46 41.90
CA PRO A 182 -3.51 6.40 42.90
C PRO A 182 -4.60 6.46 43.98
N GLU A 183 -5.26 7.60 44.15
CA GLU A 183 -6.32 7.79 45.16
C GLU A 183 -7.71 7.50 44.57
N THR A 184 -7.98 8.02 43.37
CA THR A 184 -9.32 7.90 42.75
C THR A 184 -9.45 6.70 41.82
N GLY A 185 -8.34 6.12 41.35
CA GLY A 185 -8.33 5.05 40.35
C GLY A 185 -8.77 5.49 38.94
N LEU A 186 -9.01 6.79 38.74
CA LEU A 186 -9.42 7.38 37.46
C LEU A 186 -8.18 7.82 36.66
N PRO A 187 -8.30 8.05 35.34
CA PRO A 187 -7.22 8.65 34.56
C PRO A 187 -6.66 9.91 35.22
N LYS A 188 -5.33 10.03 35.25
CA LYS A 188 -4.65 11.26 35.71
C LYS A 188 -4.99 12.45 34.82
#